data_AF-A0A7J5DQU4-F1
#
_entry.id   AF-A0A7J5DQU4-F1
#
_cell.length_a   1.000
_cell.length_b   1.000
_cell.length_c   1.000
_cell.angle_alpha   90.00
_cell.angle_beta   90.00
_cell.angle_gamma   90.00
#
_symmetry.space_group_name_H-M   'P 1'
#
loop_
_entity.id
_entity.type
_entity.pdbx_description
1 polymer ?
#
loop_
_entity_poly.entity_id
_entity_poly.type
_entity_poly.pdbx_seq_one_letter_code
_entity_poly.pdbx_strand_id
1 'polypeptide(L)'
;MSVPIPGLRVLAAVATGAVLVGRPRGVVHVHRGDLTRSGHAVPATARPVCGVRSRRLRVFLDATQVGRLVGFTGAAGDDLTILTRGGARRLCRTCTALLPARLGGGSGALVSREDWLTAYAGLTTSDLLVAASWARTVDETHQVQHVTQMLFGSRHQAPELHKAIEARRQALVAATRTADEIAAARAYRAAEDHNRRLLLTARRTEALVERAQRKRRAGRYLMPNEREALATG
;
A
#
# COMPACT_ATOMS: atom_id res chain seq x y z
N MET A 1 21.67 3.62 3.90
CA MET A 1 20.81 4.82 3.88
C MET A 1 19.64 4.52 2.96
N SER A 2 18.40 4.62 3.43
CA SER A 2 17.22 4.34 2.60
C SER A 2 16.93 5.54 1.68
N VAL A 3 16.79 5.28 0.38
CA VAL A 3 16.37 6.30 -0.59
C VAL A 3 14.85 6.46 -0.43
N PRO A 4 14.33 7.64 -0.06
CA PRO A 4 12.89 7.81 0.15
C PRO A 4 12.11 7.55 -1.14
N ILE A 5 10.99 6.84 -1.01
CA ILE A 5 10.09 6.47 -2.10
C ILE A 5 9.72 7.69 -2.96
N PRO A 6 9.76 7.58 -4.30
CA PRO A 6 9.29 8.62 -5.21
C PRO A 6 7.90 9.17 -4.86
N GLY A 7 6.96 8.28 -4.49
CA GLY A 7 5.59 8.64 -4.15
C GLY A 7 5.47 9.52 -2.90
N LEU A 8 6.20 9.18 -1.82
CA LEU A 8 6.22 9.98 -0.59
C LEU A 8 6.78 11.38 -0.85
N ARG A 9 7.83 11.50 -1.67
CA ARG A 9 8.41 12.81 -2.02
C ARG A 9 7.44 13.68 -2.80
N VAL A 10 6.70 13.10 -3.75
CA VAL A 10 5.69 13.83 -4.52
C VAL A 10 4.57 14.31 -3.61
N LEU A 11 4.07 13.47 -2.71
CA LEU A 11 3.01 13.84 -1.78
C LEU A 11 3.46 14.89 -0.77
N ALA A 12 4.67 14.75 -0.23
CA ALA A 12 5.29 15.78 0.61
C ALA A 12 5.47 17.10 -0.15
N ALA A 13 5.76 17.03 -1.45
CA ALA A 13 5.78 18.20 -2.32
C ALA A 13 4.45 18.89 -2.44
N VAL A 14 3.41 18.11 -2.69
CA VAL A 14 2.09 18.68 -2.82
C VAL A 14 1.59 19.24 -1.49
N ALA A 15 1.85 18.55 -0.37
CA ALA A 15 1.52 19.03 0.98
C ALA A 15 2.23 20.34 1.36
N THR A 16 3.42 20.59 0.81
CA THR A 16 4.18 21.85 1.02
C THR A 16 3.88 22.93 -0.03
N GLY A 17 2.85 22.74 -0.86
CA GLY A 17 2.35 23.74 -1.82
C GLY A 17 2.87 23.59 -3.25
N ALA A 18 3.58 22.51 -3.58
CA ALA A 18 3.82 22.18 -4.98
C ALA A 18 2.53 21.72 -5.67
N VAL A 19 2.49 21.82 -6.99
CA VAL A 19 1.35 21.36 -7.79
C VAL A 19 1.78 20.35 -8.83
N LEU A 20 0.87 19.43 -9.16
CA LEU A 20 1.05 18.50 -10.26
C LEU A 20 0.48 19.12 -11.53
N VAL A 21 1.33 19.26 -12.53
CA VAL A 21 1.04 20.01 -13.75
C VAL A 21 1.36 19.18 -14.97
N GLY A 22 0.66 19.42 -16.07
CA GLY A 22 1.00 18.73 -17.31
C GLY A 22 0.11 19.16 -18.46
N ARG A 23 0.21 18.44 -19.57
CA ARG A 23 -0.69 18.60 -20.72
C ARG A 23 -1.84 17.61 -20.65
N PRO A 24 -3.00 17.88 -21.28
CA PRO A 24 -4.17 17.00 -21.27
C PRO A 24 -3.94 15.54 -21.70
N ARG A 25 -2.84 15.22 -22.39
CA ARG A 25 -2.44 13.82 -22.70
C ARG A 25 -0.94 13.56 -22.45
N GLY A 26 -0.29 14.42 -21.66
CA GLY A 26 1.14 14.35 -21.41
C GLY A 26 1.48 13.72 -20.06
N VAL A 27 2.78 13.58 -19.85
CA VAL A 27 3.41 13.27 -18.56
C VAL A 27 3.09 14.39 -17.56
N VAL A 28 2.93 14.02 -16.30
CA VAL A 28 2.70 14.92 -15.18
C VAL A 28 4.02 15.30 -14.57
N HIS A 29 4.24 16.59 -14.42
CA HIS A 29 5.41 17.18 -13.81
C HIS A 29 5.05 17.78 -12.46
N VAL A 30 6.06 17.93 -11.61
CA VAL A 30 5.93 18.68 -10.36
C VAL A 30 6.40 20.11 -10.62
N HIS A 31 5.60 21.09 -10.23
CA HIS A 31 5.97 22.49 -10.30
C HIS A 31 5.89 23.13 -8.92
N ARG A 32 6.91 23.93 -8.62
CA ARG A 32 7.03 24.73 -7.41
C ARG A 32 7.21 26.18 -7.85
N GLY A 33 6.33 27.05 -7.42
CA GLY A 33 6.33 28.45 -7.81
C GLY A 33 4.92 28.97 -8.09
N ASP A 34 4.87 30.24 -8.47
CA ASP A 34 3.61 30.93 -8.66
C ASP A 34 2.84 30.39 -9.87
N LEU A 35 1.53 30.27 -9.67
CA LEU A 35 0.59 29.97 -10.73
C LEU A 35 0.13 31.26 -11.41
N THR A 36 -0.47 31.13 -12.58
CA THR A 36 -1.20 32.24 -13.18
C THR A 36 -2.29 32.74 -12.22
N ARG A 37 -2.75 33.99 -12.35
CA ARG A 37 -3.81 34.57 -11.48
C ARG A 37 -5.06 33.69 -11.31
N SER A 38 -5.42 32.90 -12.31
CA SER A 38 -6.55 31.96 -12.23
C SER A 38 -6.28 30.67 -11.45
N GLY A 39 -5.04 30.42 -11.01
CA GLY A 39 -4.63 29.20 -10.32
C GLY A 39 -4.61 27.92 -11.18
N HIS A 40 -5.04 27.97 -12.44
CA HIS A 40 -5.24 26.76 -13.26
C HIS A 40 -4.05 26.40 -14.17
N ALA A 41 -3.03 27.25 -14.25
CA ALA A 41 -1.90 27.05 -15.13
C ALA A 41 -0.60 27.59 -14.56
N VAL A 42 0.51 27.05 -15.07
CA VAL A 42 1.86 27.56 -14.80
C VAL A 42 2.17 28.67 -15.81
N PRO A 43 2.81 29.79 -15.39
CA PRO A 43 3.29 30.82 -16.31
C PRO A 43 4.16 30.23 -17.44
N ALA A 44 4.08 30.80 -18.66
CA ALA A 44 4.79 30.23 -19.82
C ALA A 44 6.33 30.28 -19.69
N THR A 45 6.84 31.23 -18.91
CA THR A 45 8.26 31.38 -18.58
C THR A 45 8.72 30.43 -17.49
N ALA A 46 7.81 30.00 -16.61
CA ALA A 46 8.13 29.09 -15.53
C ALA A 46 8.42 27.68 -16.03
N ARG A 47 9.10 26.90 -15.19
CA ARG A 47 9.53 25.54 -15.49
C ARG A 47 9.10 24.59 -14.37
N PRO A 48 8.80 23.33 -14.71
CA PRO A 48 8.68 22.29 -13.70
C PRO A 48 10.04 22.00 -13.04
N VAL A 49 10.04 21.22 -11.96
CA VAL A 49 11.25 20.82 -11.21
C VAL A 49 12.30 20.16 -12.11
N CYS A 50 11.88 19.44 -13.15
CA CYS A 50 12.82 18.83 -14.10
C CYS A 50 13.44 19.80 -15.12
N GLY A 51 13.10 21.10 -15.07
CA GLY A 51 13.63 22.11 -15.98
C GLY A 51 13.14 22.02 -17.43
N VAL A 52 12.33 21.01 -17.78
CA VAL A 52 11.93 20.78 -19.18
C VAL A 52 11.16 21.98 -19.74
N ARG A 53 11.48 22.36 -20.97
CA ARG A 53 10.79 23.46 -21.66
C ARG A 53 9.47 22.97 -22.25
N SER A 54 8.48 22.85 -21.39
CA SER A 54 7.11 22.58 -21.79
C SER A 54 6.35 23.87 -22.08
N ARG A 55 5.65 23.95 -23.22
CA ARG A 55 4.56 24.95 -23.42
C ARG A 55 3.52 24.85 -22.29
N ARG A 56 2.59 25.79 -22.24
CA ARG A 56 1.52 25.97 -21.24
C ARG A 56 1.11 24.67 -20.54
N LEU A 57 1.48 24.55 -19.27
CA LEU A 57 1.10 23.45 -18.39
C LEU A 57 -0.14 23.83 -17.59
N ARG A 58 -1.07 22.89 -17.41
CA ARG A 58 -2.26 23.05 -16.58
C ARG A 58 -2.08 22.33 -15.27
N VAL A 59 -2.63 22.90 -14.20
CA VAL A 59 -2.72 22.26 -12.89
C VAL A 59 -3.74 21.13 -12.99
N PHE A 60 -3.31 19.94 -12.59
CA PHE A 60 -4.17 18.75 -12.48
C PHE A 60 -4.54 18.42 -11.04
N LEU A 61 -3.65 18.78 -10.12
CA LEU A 61 -3.81 18.51 -8.71
C LEU A 61 -3.05 19.56 -7.89
N ASP A 62 -3.70 20.05 -6.86
CA ASP A 62 -3.13 20.85 -5.79
C ASP A 62 -3.26 20.13 -4.44
N ALA A 63 -2.73 20.76 -3.38
CA ALA A 63 -2.76 20.25 -2.01
C ALA A 63 -4.16 19.89 -1.49
N THR A 64 -5.21 20.55 -2.00
CA THR A 64 -6.59 20.32 -1.54
C THR A 64 -7.23 19.10 -2.20
N GLN A 65 -6.63 18.56 -3.26
CA GLN A 65 -7.19 17.49 -4.08
C GLN A 65 -6.48 16.13 -3.92
N VAL A 66 -5.46 16.03 -3.05
CA VAL A 66 -4.63 14.82 -2.91
C VAL A 66 -5.47 13.60 -2.51
N GLY A 67 -6.46 13.76 -1.63
CA GLY A 67 -7.38 12.69 -1.24
C GLY A 67 -8.27 12.15 -2.37
N ARG A 68 -8.27 12.79 -3.55
CA ARG A 68 -8.96 12.30 -4.76
C ARG A 68 -8.05 11.51 -5.69
N LEU A 69 -6.76 11.40 -5.37
CA LEU A 69 -5.86 10.53 -6.10
C LEU A 69 -6.18 9.07 -5.78
N VAL A 70 -6.44 8.30 -6.83
CA VAL A 70 -6.38 6.85 -6.75
C VAL A 70 -5.13 6.43 -7.51
N GLY A 71 -4.20 5.77 -6.83
CA GLY A 71 -3.05 5.18 -7.48
C GLY A 71 -3.43 3.92 -8.22
N PHE A 72 -3.02 3.83 -9.49
CA PHE A 72 -3.02 2.56 -10.21
C PHE A 72 -1.61 2.29 -10.69
N THR A 73 -0.95 1.31 -10.07
CA THR A 73 0.26 0.73 -10.64
C THR A 73 -0.20 -0.35 -11.62
N GLY A 74 -0.20 -0.02 -12.91
CA GLY A 74 -0.42 -1.02 -13.94
C GLY A 74 0.60 -2.14 -13.79
N ALA A 75 0.17 -3.39 -14.02
CA ALA A 75 1.06 -4.53 -14.02
C ALA A 75 2.22 -4.27 -15.01
N ALA A 76 3.46 -4.40 -14.51
CA ALA A 76 4.71 -4.45 -15.29
C ALA A 76 5.27 -3.15 -15.92
N GLY A 77 5.05 -1.97 -15.34
CA GLY A 77 5.73 -0.74 -15.81
C GLY A 77 6.39 0.08 -14.70
N ASP A 78 7.66 0.47 -14.89
CA ASP A 78 8.46 1.33 -13.99
C ASP A 78 7.88 2.74 -13.76
N ASP A 79 6.80 3.11 -14.45
CA ASP A 79 6.24 4.46 -14.44
C ASP A 79 5.15 4.63 -13.37
N LEU A 80 5.43 5.50 -12.40
CA LEU A 80 4.43 5.94 -11.42
C LEU A 80 3.28 6.63 -12.14
N THR A 81 2.06 6.09 -12.01
CA THR A 81 0.88 6.57 -12.74
C THR A 81 -0.19 7.07 -11.77
N ILE A 82 -0.70 8.27 -12.04
CA ILE A 82 -1.76 8.91 -11.26
C ILE A 82 -3.08 8.88 -12.04
N LEU A 83 -4.18 8.52 -11.38
CA LEU A 83 -5.51 8.66 -11.96
C LEU A 83 -5.98 10.10 -11.80
N THR A 84 -6.27 10.75 -12.93
CA THR A 84 -6.89 12.07 -12.99
C THR A 84 -8.29 11.97 -13.58
N ARG A 85 -9.10 13.03 -13.49
CA ARG A 85 -10.42 13.11 -14.16
C ARG A 85 -10.34 12.83 -15.68
N GLY A 86 -9.17 13.00 -16.30
CA GLY A 86 -8.91 12.70 -17.71
C GLY A 86 -8.20 11.37 -17.97
N GLY A 87 -8.21 10.44 -17.02
CA GLY A 87 -7.57 9.12 -17.14
C GLY A 87 -6.21 9.01 -16.42
N ALA A 88 -5.58 7.84 -16.58
CA ALA A 88 -4.29 7.49 -16.02
C ALA A 88 -3.14 8.26 -16.70
N ARG A 89 -2.23 8.85 -15.91
CA ARG A 89 -1.09 9.63 -16.42
C ARG A 89 0.19 9.29 -15.70
N ARG A 90 1.30 9.20 -16.44
CA ARG A 90 2.62 8.92 -15.87
C ARG A 90 3.21 10.18 -15.25
N LEU A 91 3.84 10.06 -14.09
CA LEU A 91 4.66 11.10 -13.48
C LEU A 91 6.05 11.14 -14.13
N CYS A 92 6.59 12.34 -14.28
CA CYS A 92 7.90 12.57 -14.87
C CYS A 92 8.97 12.00 -13.94
N ARG A 93 9.70 10.98 -14.41
CA ARG A 93 10.80 10.33 -13.67
C ARG A 93 11.84 11.34 -13.17
N THR A 94 12.18 12.32 -13.99
CA THR A 94 13.14 13.37 -13.62
C THR A 94 12.61 14.26 -12.50
N CYS A 95 11.31 14.63 -12.55
CA CYS A 95 10.70 15.37 -11.43
C CYS A 95 10.77 14.56 -10.14
N THR A 96 10.40 13.27 -10.18
CA THR A 96 10.42 12.42 -8.98
C THR A 96 11.82 12.18 -8.43
N ALA A 97 12.84 12.10 -9.30
CA ALA A 97 14.23 11.90 -8.90
C ALA A 97 14.85 13.17 -8.29
N LEU A 98 14.52 14.35 -8.84
CA LEU A 98 15.05 15.64 -8.38
C LEU A 98 14.31 16.21 -7.16
N LEU A 99 13.16 15.65 -6.79
CA LEU A 99 12.51 16.06 -5.56
C LEU A 99 13.38 15.67 -4.36
N PRO A 100 13.74 16.64 -3.51
CA PRO A 100 14.45 16.35 -2.27
C PRO A 100 13.54 15.55 -1.35
N ALA A 101 14.15 14.80 -0.42
CA ALA A 101 13.42 14.11 0.63
C ALA A 101 12.66 15.09 1.54
N ARG A 102 13.23 16.29 1.73
CA ARG A 102 12.66 17.42 2.47
C ARG A 102 12.58 18.63 1.56
N LEU A 103 11.41 19.22 1.39
CA LEU A 103 11.28 20.44 0.61
C LEU A 103 11.60 21.67 1.47
N GLY A 104 12.56 22.46 1.01
CA GLY A 104 13.08 23.62 1.75
C GLY A 104 14.22 23.28 2.73
N GLY A 105 14.66 22.02 2.81
CA GLY A 105 15.90 21.62 3.49
C GLY A 105 16.97 21.18 2.48
N GLY A 106 18.24 21.16 2.90
CA GLY A 106 19.35 20.66 2.08
C GLY A 106 19.14 19.21 1.60
N SER A 107 19.95 18.77 0.64
CA SER A 107 19.91 17.43 0.03
C SER A 107 20.29 16.27 0.96
N GLY A 108 20.29 16.50 2.28
CA GLY A 108 20.69 15.55 3.30
C GLY A 108 19.83 14.30 3.29
N ALA A 109 20.47 13.14 3.45
CA ALA A 109 19.80 11.90 3.79
C ALA A 109 18.95 12.11 5.05
N LEU A 110 17.78 11.49 5.12
CA LEU A 110 16.96 11.49 6.33
C LEU A 110 17.59 10.50 7.32
N VAL A 111 18.43 11.00 8.23
CA VAL A 111 19.21 10.17 9.15
C VAL A 111 18.52 10.05 10.50
N SER A 112 17.96 11.13 11.02
CA SER A 112 17.31 11.15 12.34
C SER A 112 15.79 11.07 12.24
N ARG A 113 15.14 10.61 13.32
CA ARG A 113 13.67 10.64 13.44
C ARG A 113 13.08 12.03 13.20
N GLU A 114 13.74 13.07 13.69
CA GLU A 114 13.30 14.46 13.54
C GLU A 114 13.35 14.92 12.08
N ASP A 115 14.32 14.46 11.29
CA ASP A 115 14.39 14.74 9.85
C ASP A 115 13.17 14.18 9.12
N TRP A 116 12.80 12.94 9.45
CA TRP A 116 11.62 12.28 8.87
C TRP A 116 10.32 12.97 9.27
N LEU A 117 10.16 13.31 10.55
CA LEU A 117 9.00 14.07 11.02
C LEU A 117 8.93 15.43 10.32
N THR A 118 10.03 16.16 10.22
CA THR A 118 10.06 17.46 9.56
C THR A 118 9.74 17.35 8.06
N ALA A 119 10.23 16.30 7.39
CA ALA A 119 9.98 16.08 5.97
C ALA A 119 8.51 15.70 5.68
N TYR A 120 7.86 14.98 6.58
CA TYR A 120 6.55 14.34 6.32
C TYR A 120 5.43 14.74 7.29
N ALA A 121 5.65 15.69 8.21
CA ALA A 121 4.65 16.13 9.20
C ALA A 121 3.34 16.63 8.56
N GLY A 122 3.39 17.15 7.34
CA GLY A 122 2.21 17.62 6.60
C GLY A 122 1.40 16.49 5.94
N LEU A 123 1.84 15.23 6.01
CA LEU A 123 1.12 14.12 5.38
C LEU A 123 -0.04 13.64 6.25
N THR A 124 -1.20 13.53 5.61
CA THR A 124 -2.41 12.95 6.18
C THR A 124 -2.48 11.43 5.98
N THR A 125 -3.41 10.76 6.67
CA THR A 125 -3.70 9.33 6.45
C THR A 125 -4.05 9.04 4.99
N SER A 126 -4.79 9.94 4.33
CA SER A 126 -5.15 9.82 2.91
C SER A 126 -3.92 9.86 2.01
N ASP A 127 -2.96 10.74 2.31
CA ASP A 127 -1.72 10.82 1.53
C ASP A 127 -0.91 9.53 1.67
N LEU A 128 -0.84 8.96 2.88
CA LEU A 128 -0.13 7.69 3.10
C LEU A 128 -0.84 6.49 2.46
N LEU A 129 -2.17 6.50 2.36
CA LEU A 129 -2.91 5.50 1.57
C LEU A 129 -2.54 5.58 0.09
N VAL A 130 -2.44 6.79 -0.46
CA VAL A 130 -1.97 7.02 -1.83
C VAL A 130 -0.53 6.55 -1.99
N ALA A 131 0.36 6.92 -1.05
CA ALA A 131 1.75 6.48 -1.05
C ALA A 131 1.88 4.94 -1.02
N ALA A 132 1.07 4.27 -0.20
CA ALA A 132 1.01 2.81 -0.13
C ALA A 132 0.57 2.22 -1.48
N SER A 133 -0.48 2.77 -2.11
CA SER A 133 -0.94 2.30 -3.43
C SER A 133 0.11 2.49 -4.54
N TRP A 134 0.99 3.48 -4.38
CA TRP A 134 2.07 3.81 -5.30
C TRP A 134 3.35 3.01 -5.08
N ALA A 135 3.48 2.31 -3.95
CA ALA A 135 4.64 1.48 -3.66
C ALA A 135 4.77 0.35 -4.70
N ARG A 136 5.95 0.23 -5.29
CA ARG A 136 6.33 -0.74 -6.34
C ARG A 136 7.17 -1.88 -5.80
N THR A 137 7.83 -1.68 -4.66
CA THR A 137 8.64 -2.72 -4.01
C THR A 137 8.20 -2.94 -2.57
N VAL A 138 8.55 -4.10 -2.02
CA VAL A 138 8.30 -4.42 -0.61
C VAL A 138 9.00 -3.40 0.29
N ASP A 139 10.23 -3.00 -0.03
CA ASP A 139 10.97 -1.97 0.69
C ASP A 139 10.25 -0.62 0.69
N GLU A 140 9.66 -0.22 -0.44
CA GLU A 140 8.82 0.97 -0.51
C GLU A 140 7.62 0.84 0.46
N THR A 141 6.96 -0.31 0.56
CA THR A 141 5.88 -0.49 1.57
C THR A 141 6.37 -0.39 3.02
N HIS A 142 7.59 -0.87 3.32
CA HIS A 142 8.19 -0.73 4.65
C HIS A 142 8.50 0.73 4.98
N GLN A 143 8.96 1.52 4.00
CA GLN A 143 9.18 2.95 4.18
C GLN A 143 7.86 3.70 4.46
N VAL A 144 6.77 3.39 3.75
CA VAL A 144 5.45 3.98 4.05
C VAL A 144 5.00 3.58 5.46
N GLN A 145 5.18 2.32 5.85
CA GLN A 145 4.86 1.87 7.21
C GLN A 145 5.69 2.60 8.27
N HIS A 146 6.99 2.82 8.01
CA HIS A 146 7.87 3.53 8.92
C HIS A 146 7.41 4.98 9.12
N VAL A 147 7.09 5.69 8.04
CA VAL A 147 6.53 7.07 8.12
C VAL A 147 5.19 7.08 8.86
N THR A 148 4.32 6.10 8.58
CA THR A 148 3.04 5.94 9.28
C THR A 148 3.25 5.80 10.79
N GLN A 149 4.21 4.97 11.22
CA GLN A 149 4.51 4.77 12.64
C GLN A 149 5.12 6.00 13.30
N MET A 150 5.91 6.78 12.57
CA MET A 150 6.47 8.03 13.10
C MET A 150 5.39 9.09 13.32
N LEU A 151 4.46 9.25 12.37
CA LEU A 151 3.42 10.28 12.41
C LEU A 151 2.24 9.91 13.33
N PHE A 152 1.81 8.66 13.29
CA PHE A 152 0.59 8.17 13.97
C PHE A 152 0.88 7.12 15.05
N GLY A 153 2.14 6.90 15.42
CA GLY A 153 2.49 5.96 16.48
C GLY A 153 2.15 4.50 16.17
N SER A 154 1.37 3.86 17.04
CA SER A 154 1.13 2.41 16.97
C SER A 154 0.12 2.02 15.89
N ARG A 155 0.13 0.74 15.49
CA ARG A 155 -0.77 0.19 14.45
C ARG A 155 -2.26 0.39 14.74
N HIS A 156 -2.61 0.55 16.01
CA HIS A 156 -3.99 0.70 16.47
C HIS A 156 -4.59 2.08 16.17
N GLN A 157 -3.75 3.10 15.93
CA GLN A 157 -4.23 4.46 15.67
C GLN A 157 -4.69 4.66 14.22
N ALA A 158 -4.18 3.84 13.28
CA ALA A 158 -4.55 3.87 11.87
C ALA A 158 -4.65 2.45 11.29
N PRO A 159 -5.66 1.66 11.73
CA PRO A 159 -5.77 0.25 11.37
C PRO A 159 -6.03 0.04 9.88
N GLU A 160 -6.86 0.89 9.26
CA GLU A 160 -7.18 0.79 7.83
C GLU A 160 -5.97 1.10 6.93
N LEU A 161 -5.15 2.09 7.30
CA LEU A 161 -3.89 2.36 6.61
C LEU A 161 -2.90 1.20 6.76
N HIS A 162 -2.78 0.61 7.94
CA HIS A 162 -1.94 -0.57 8.14
C HIS A 162 -2.40 -1.76 7.31
N LYS A 163 -3.71 -2.04 7.26
CA LYS A 163 -4.29 -3.08 6.40
C LYS A 163 -3.97 -2.82 4.93
N ALA A 164 -4.11 -1.58 4.45
CA ALA A 164 -3.83 -1.22 3.07
C ALA A 164 -2.34 -1.40 2.70
N ILE A 165 -1.42 -0.98 3.57
CA ILE A 165 0.02 -1.18 3.38
C ILE A 165 0.36 -2.67 3.33
N GLU A 166 -0.20 -3.46 4.24
CA GLU A 166 0.05 -4.90 4.30
C GLU A 166 -0.55 -5.64 3.10
N ALA A 167 -1.77 -5.30 2.69
CA ALA A 167 -2.39 -5.85 1.49
C ALA A 167 -1.55 -5.55 0.24
N ARG A 168 -1.01 -4.32 0.12
CA ARG A 168 -0.12 -3.97 -0.98
C ARG A 168 1.19 -4.76 -0.93
N ARG A 169 1.80 -4.89 0.25
CA ARG A 169 3.01 -5.68 0.45
C ARG A 169 2.79 -7.13 0.01
N GLN A 170 1.71 -7.74 0.46
CA GLN A 170 1.35 -9.11 0.08
C GLN A 170 1.17 -9.26 -1.43
N ALA A 171 0.54 -8.28 -2.09
CA ALA A 171 0.41 -8.28 -3.55
C ALA A 171 1.77 -8.19 -4.26
N LEU A 172 2.70 -7.37 -3.77
CA LEU A 172 4.06 -7.24 -4.33
C LEU A 172 4.91 -8.49 -4.09
N VAL A 173 4.83 -9.09 -2.90
CA VAL A 173 5.46 -10.39 -2.61
C VAL A 173 4.90 -11.45 -3.55
N ALA A 174 3.57 -11.51 -3.72
CA ALA A 174 2.97 -12.48 -4.64
C ALA A 174 3.41 -12.27 -6.09
N ALA A 175 3.57 -11.02 -6.53
CA ALA A 175 3.99 -10.69 -7.89
C ALA A 175 5.46 -11.00 -8.18
N THR A 176 6.30 -11.12 -7.16
CA THR A 176 7.74 -11.45 -7.29
C THR A 176 8.05 -12.93 -7.15
N ARG A 177 7.07 -13.76 -6.77
CA ARG A 177 7.26 -15.20 -6.62
C ARG A 177 7.52 -15.89 -7.95
N THR A 178 8.44 -16.84 -7.92
CA THR A 178 8.68 -17.73 -9.06
C THR A 178 7.52 -18.71 -9.24
N ALA A 179 7.40 -19.32 -10.43
CA ALA A 179 6.39 -20.35 -10.68
C ALA A 179 6.53 -21.53 -9.69
N ASP A 180 7.77 -21.90 -9.36
CA ASP A 180 8.07 -22.97 -8.41
C ASP A 180 7.67 -22.62 -6.98
N GLU A 181 7.93 -21.38 -6.54
CA GLU A 181 7.48 -20.89 -5.23
C GLU A 181 5.96 -20.82 -5.14
N ILE A 182 5.27 -20.45 -6.24
CA ILE A 182 3.81 -20.46 -6.32
C ILE A 182 3.29 -21.90 -6.21
N ALA A 183 3.91 -22.86 -6.92
CA ALA A 183 3.55 -24.27 -6.86
C ALA A 183 3.77 -24.85 -5.46
N ALA A 184 4.91 -24.57 -4.83
CA ALA A 184 5.23 -25.01 -3.47
C ALA A 184 4.25 -24.43 -2.44
N ALA A 185 3.90 -23.14 -2.55
CA ALA A 185 2.91 -22.51 -1.69
C ALA A 185 1.51 -23.11 -1.86
N ARG A 186 1.12 -23.52 -3.08
CA ARG A 186 -0.14 -24.24 -3.32
C ARG A 186 -0.13 -25.63 -2.70
N ALA A 187 0.95 -26.38 -2.87
CA ALA A 187 1.12 -27.70 -2.28
C ALA A 187 1.06 -27.64 -0.75
N TYR A 188 1.74 -26.66 -0.15
CA TYR A 188 1.71 -26.42 1.30
C TYR A 188 0.29 -26.13 1.80
N ARG A 189 -0.45 -25.21 1.15
CA ARG A 189 -1.83 -24.90 1.53
C ARG A 189 -2.76 -26.10 1.39
N ALA A 190 -2.61 -26.91 0.34
CA ALA A 190 -3.40 -28.12 0.14
C ALA A 190 -3.14 -29.15 1.26
N ALA A 191 -1.88 -29.28 1.70
CA ALA A 191 -1.51 -30.14 2.84
C ALA A 191 -2.09 -29.60 4.16
N GLU A 192 -2.01 -28.29 4.39
CA GLU A 192 -2.59 -27.65 5.57
C GLU A 192 -4.12 -27.83 5.63
N ASP A 193 -4.82 -27.63 4.51
CA ASP A 193 -6.27 -27.85 4.40
C ASP A 193 -6.65 -29.33 4.58
N HIS A 194 -5.80 -30.25 4.13
CA HIS A 194 -5.98 -31.67 4.38
C HIS A 194 -5.83 -32.00 5.86
N ASN A 195 -4.74 -31.54 6.50
CA ASN A 195 -4.50 -31.73 7.93
C ASN A 195 -5.61 -31.11 8.78
N ARG A 196 -6.09 -29.91 8.41
CA ARG A 196 -7.21 -29.26 9.07
C ARG A 196 -8.49 -30.09 8.98
N ARG A 197 -8.77 -30.71 7.83
CA ARG A 197 -9.92 -31.62 7.66
C ARG A 197 -9.78 -32.87 8.53
N LEU A 198 -8.60 -33.48 8.58
CA LEU A 198 -8.34 -34.63 9.45
C LEU A 198 -8.56 -34.28 10.93
N LEU A 199 -8.03 -33.15 11.39
CA LEU A 199 -8.22 -32.67 12.78
C LEU A 199 -9.69 -32.40 13.10
N LEU A 200 -10.44 -31.80 12.18
CA LEU A 200 -11.88 -31.57 12.37
C LEU A 200 -12.67 -32.88 12.42
N THR A 201 -12.32 -33.86 11.60
CA THR A 201 -12.93 -35.20 11.64
C THR A 201 -12.59 -35.90 12.95
N ALA A 202 -11.33 -35.91 13.37
CA ALA A 202 -10.90 -36.49 14.63
C ALA A 202 -11.65 -35.89 15.83
N ARG A 203 -11.75 -34.55 15.91
CA ARG A 203 -12.52 -33.85 16.96
C ARG A 203 -14.00 -34.21 16.95
N ARG A 204 -14.60 -34.41 15.78
CA ARG A 204 -16.01 -34.84 15.68
C ARG A 204 -16.19 -36.27 16.18
N THR A 205 -15.26 -37.16 15.83
CA THR A 205 -15.26 -38.54 16.32
C THR A 205 -15.08 -38.60 17.83
N GLU A 206 -14.11 -37.86 18.39
CA GLU A 206 -13.88 -37.76 19.84
C GLU A 206 -15.12 -37.24 20.56
N ALA A 207 -15.74 -36.16 20.08
CA ALA A 207 -16.97 -35.62 20.66
C ALA A 207 -18.15 -36.61 20.59
N LEU A 208 -18.24 -37.39 19.51
CA LEU A 208 -19.26 -38.44 19.37
C LEU A 208 -19.02 -39.58 20.37
N VAL A 209 -17.78 -40.04 20.51
CA VAL A 209 -17.39 -41.07 21.49
C VAL A 209 -17.68 -40.58 22.90
N GLU A 210 -17.26 -39.37 23.27
CA GLU A 210 -17.50 -38.79 24.59
C GLU A 210 -19.00 -38.66 24.89
N ARG A 211 -19.81 -38.25 23.90
CA ARG A 211 -21.26 -38.19 24.02
C ARG A 211 -21.88 -39.58 24.23
N ALA A 212 -21.42 -40.57 23.48
CA ALA A 212 -21.87 -41.96 23.60
C ALA A 212 -21.48 -42.55 24.95
N GLN A 213 -20.26 -42.31 25.43
CA GLN A 213 -19.81 -42.72 26.77
C GLN A 213 -20.67 -42.11 27.88
N ARG A 214 -20.98 -40.81 27.79
CA ARG A 214 -21.89 -40.14 28.74
C ARG A 214 -23.28 -40.78 28.75
N LYS A 215 -23.88 -41.04 27.58
CA LYS A 215 -25.19 -41.71 27.48
C LYS A 215 -25.16 -43.12 28.07
N ARG A 216 -24.11 -43.90 27.77
CA ARG A 216 -23.93 -45.26 28.29
C ARG A 216 -23.86 -45.26 29.82
N ARG A 217 -23.05 -44.38 30.41
CA ARG A 217 -22.94 -44.24 31.88
C ARG A 217 -24.27 -43.84 32.53
N ALA A 218 -25.10 -43.08 31.82
CA ALA A 218 -26.43 -42.69 32.26
C ALA A 218 -27.53 -43.74 31.98
N GLY A 219 -27.19 -44.93 31.46
CA GLY A 219 -28.17 -45.97 31.13
C GLY A 219 -29.14 -45.61 29.99
N ARG A 220 -28.81 -44.60 29.17
CA ARG A 220 -29.67 -44.16 28.06
C ARG A 220 -29.44 -44.97 26.80
N TYR A 221 -30.47 -45.06 25.96
CA TYR A 221 -30.37 -45.68 24.64
C TYR A 221 -29.30 -45.01 23.77
N LEU A 222 -28.47 -45.84 23.12
CA LEU A 222 -27.41 -45.42 22.20
C LEU A 222 -27.86 -45.61 20.76
N MET A 223 -27.72 -44.56 19.94
CA MET A 223 -27.99 -44.63 18.51
C MET A 223 -27.01 -45.61 17.81
N PRO A 224 -27.36 -46.19 16.65
CA PRO A 224 -26.46 -47.10 15.92
C PRO A 224 -25.05 -46.54 15.70
N ASN A 225 -24.94 -45.29 15.25
CA ASN A 225 -23.66 -44.60 15.04
C ASN A 225 -22.88 -44.33 16.34
N GLU A 226 -23.56 -44.13 17.47
CA GLU A 226 -22.92 -43.99 18.79
C GLU A 226 -22.38 -45.33 19.31
N ARG A 227 -23.08 -46.43 19.01
CA ARG A 227 -22.62 -47.79 19.34
C ARG A 227 -21.39 -48.17 18.50
N GLU A 228 -21.43 -47.89 17.21
CA GLU A 228 -20.32 -48.11 16.29
C GLU A 228 -19.10 -47.28 16.71
N ALA A 229 -19.29 -45.98 17.01
CA ALA A 229 -18.22 -45.12 17.50
C ALA A 229 -17.54 -45.66 18.78
N LEU A 230 -18.31 -46.21 19.73
CA LEU A 230 -17.78 -46.85 20.95
C LEU A 230 -17.09 -48.20 20.69
N ALA A 231 -17.36 -48.86 19.56
CA ALA A 231 -16.73 -50.11 19.20
C ALA A 231 -15.39 -49.88 18.47
N THR A 232 -15.30 -48.78 17.71
CA THR A 232 -14.09 -48.39 16.97
C THR A 232 -13.12 -47.51 17.75
N GLY A 233 -13.59 -46.82 18.80
CA GLY A 233 -12.78 -45.90 19.63
C GLY A 233 -12.52 -46.46 21.01
#